data_AF-A0A2G1XFH1-F1
#
_entry.id   AF-A0A2G1XFH1-F1
#
_cell.length_a   1.000
_cell.length_b   1.000
_cell.length_c   1.000
_cell.angle_alpha   90.00
_cell.angle_beta   90.00
_cell.angle_gamma   90.00
#
_symmetry.space_group_name_H-M   'P 1'
#
loop_
_entity.id
_entity.type
_entity.pdbx_description
1 polymer ?
#
loop_
_entity_poly.entity_id
_entity_poly.type
_entity_poly.pdbx_seq_one_letter_code
_entity_poly.pdbx_strand_id
1 'polypeptide(L)'
;MFDIRIICDSRDVDAITRRLSGAFDISAMSRPYPARGGDRVRLYITADHSQCVTVDRASAASVAQDWPDAETAYKGAPPVLKEMNNVLGLSLQLGRPGGRTPAAEREQRLRKAALLDRIALDEAATYAPDVAANAVEAAEAAALAFARADHEPGCGEQPMGHEGEASYRGYVRQAYARWRTGQ
;
A
#
# COMPACT_ATOMS: atom_id res chain seq x y z
N MET A 1 -15.37 -18.39 5.53
CA MET A 1 -15.39 -19.72 4.92
C MET A 1 -16.01 -19.68 3.53
N PHE A 2 -15.26 -20.12 2.53
CA PHE A 2 -15.71 -20.29 1.15
C PHE A 2 -14.99 -21.47 0.50
N ASP A 3 -15.58 -22.03 -0.55
CA ASP A 3 -15.04 -23.17 -1.26
C ASP A 3 -14.45 -22.76 -2.61
N ILE A 4 -13.23 -23.20 -2.88
CA ILE A 4 -12.51 -23.01 -4.14
C ILE A 4 -12.46 -24.34 -4.87
N ARG A 5 -12.92 -24.34 -6.13
CA ARG A 5 -12.80 -25.48 -7.03
C ARG A 5 -11.88 -25.15 -8.19
N ILE A 6 -10.82 -25.93 -8.34
CA ILE A 6 -9.81 -25.73 -9.38
C ILE A 6 -9.73 -26.97 -10.26
N ILE A 7 -9.66 -26.77 -11.57
CA ILE A 7 -9.36 -27.82 -12.54
C ILE A 7 -8.03 -27.48 -13.18
N CYS A 8 -7.00 -28.27 -12.91
CA CYS A 8 -5.64 -28.02 -13.38
C CYS A 8 -5.01 -29.30 -13.94
N ASP A 9 -3.86 -29.15 -14.61
CA ASP A 9 -3.00 -30.28 -14.95
C ASP A 9 -2.45 -30.91 -13.67
N SER A 10 -2.21 -32.23 -13.68
CA SER A 10 -1.67 -32.95 -12.52
C SER A 10 -0.29 -32.44 -12.11
N ARG A 11 0.48 -31.88 -13.05
CA ARG A 11 1.80 -31.28 -12.80
C ARG A 11 1.75 -29.96 -12.03
N ASP A 12 0.62 -29.24 -12.10
CA ASP A 12 0.48 -27.91 -11.50
C ASP A 12 -0.08 -27.96 -10.07
N VAL A 13 -0.47 -29.14 -9.58
CA VAL A 13 -1.13 -29.33 -8.28
C VAL A 13 -0.30 -28.73 -7.14
N ASP A 14 0.99 -29.04 -7.07
CA ASP A 14 1.83 -28.59 -5.96
C ASP A 14 2.06 -27.08 -5.99
N ALA A 15 2.23 -26.50 -7.19
CA ALA A 15 2.44 -25.08 -7.36
C ALA A 15 1.19 -24.27 -6.99
N ILE A 16 0.02 -24.74 -7.43
CA ILE A 16 -1.28 -24.14 -7.13
C ILE A 16 -1.57 -24.25 -5.63
N THR A 17 -1.37 -25.44 -5.05
CA THR A 17 -1.56 -25.69 -3.62
C THR A 17 -0.71 -24.75 -2.78
N ARG A 18 0.59 -24.66 -3.08
CA ARG A 18 1.52 -23.79 -2.36
C ARG A 18 1.12 -22.32 -2.42
N ARG A 19 0.69 -21.84 -3.58
CA ARG A 19 0.24 -20.45 -3.72
C ARG A 19 -1.04 -20.18 -2.94
N LEU A 20 -1.99 -21.11 -2.94
CA LEU A 20 -3.25 -20.96 -2.21
C LEU A 20 -3.05 -21.02 -0.71
N SER A 21 -2.18 -21.91 -0.21
CA SER A 21 -1.82 -21.98 1.21
C SER A 21 -1.11 -20.71 1.70
N GLY A 22 -0.46 -19.96 0.80
CA GLY A 22 0.12 -18.66 1.15
C GLY A 22 -0.87 -17.50 1.10
N ALA A 23 -1.99 -17.65 0.40
CA ALA A 23 -2.99 -16.60 0.20
C ALA A 23 -4.19 -16.72 1.15
N PHE A 24 -4.53 -17.94 1.57
CA PHE A 24 -5.72 -18.25 2.37
C PHE A 24 -5.38 -19.15 3.56
N ASP A 25 -6.13 -19.00 4.64
CA ASP A 25 -6.17 -19.99 5.73
C ASP A 25 -6.95 -21.22 5.23
N ILE A 26 -6.22 -22.25 4.81
CA ILE A 26 -6.83 -23.48 4.27
C ILE A 26 -7.23 -24.39 5.43
N SER A 27 -8.51 -24.40 5.74
CA SER A 27 -9.14 -25.25 6.76
C SER A 27 -9.25 -26.71 6.30
N ALA A 28 -9.46 -26.95 5.00
CA ALA A 28 -9.44 -28.31 4.45
C ALA A 28 -9.03 -28.32 2.97
N MET A 29 -8.23 -29.32 2.59
CA MET A 29 -7.90 -29.58 1.19
C MET A 29 -8.19 -31.04 0.85
N SER A 30 -8.99 -31.26 -0.19
CA SER A 30 -9.28 -32.60 -0.68
C SER A 30 -8.12 -33.14 -1.51
N ARG A 31 -7.93 -34.47 -1.51
CA ARG A 31 -7.01 -35.12 -2.46
C ARG A 31 -7.40 -34.79 -3.91
N PRO A 32 -6.44 -34.72 -4.85
CA PRO A 32 -6.75 -34.50 -6.26
C PRO A 32 -7.64 -35.62 -6.80
N TYR A 33 -8.79 -35.25 -7.38
CA TYR A 33 -9.68 -36.20 -8.05
C TYR A 33 -9.51 -36.09 -9.56
N PRO A 34 -9.44 -37.20 -10.31
CA PRO A 34 -9.39 -37.13 -11.76
C PRO A 34 -10.65 -36.44 -12.31
N ALA A 35 -10.44 -35.48 -13.22
CA ALA A 35 -11.52 -34.90 -13.99
C ALA A 35 -12.02 -35.90 -15.04
N ARG A 36 -13.27 -35.73 -15.49
CA ARG A 36 -13.80 -36.51 -16.62
C ARG A 36 -12.91 -36.22 -17.84
N GLY A 37 -12.11 -37.20 -18.25
CA GLY A 37 -11.13 -37.09 -19.34
C GLY A 37 -9.69 -37.50 -19.00
N GLY A 38 -9.37 -37.82 -17.74
CA GLY A 38 -8.09 -38.45 -17.34
C GLY A 38 -6.88 -37.52 -17.24
N ASP A 39 -6.81 -36.46 -18.04
CA ASP A 39 -5.62 -35.60 -18.14
C ASP A 39 -5.61 -34.39 -17.19
N ARG A 40 -6.71 -34.15 -16.48
CA ARG A 40 -6.84 -33.01 -15.55
C ARG A 40 -7.30 -33.51 -14.19
N VAL A 41 -6.97 -32.75 -13.16
CA VAL A 41 -7.39 -33.04 -11.78
C VAL A 41 -8.24 -31.91 -11.24
N ARG A 42 -9.15 -32.27 -10.35
CA ARG A 42 -10.05 -31.38 -9.61
C ARG A 42 -9.57 -31.31 -8.17
N LEU A 43 -9.30 -30.09 -7.71
CA LEU A 43 -9.02 -29.78 -6.31
C LEU A 43 -10.23 -29.08 -5.71
N TYR A 44 -10.63 -29.52 -4.52
CA TYR A 44 -11.58 -28.81 -3.67
C TYR A 44 -10.84 -28.33 -2.44
N ILE A 45 -10.97 -27.05 -2.16
CA ILE A 45 -10.29 -26.38 -1.08
C ILE A 45 -11.34 -25.60 -0.33
N THR A 46 -11.51 -25.92 0.95
CA THR A 46 -12.29 -25.10 1.87
C THR A 46 -11.30 -24.16 2.55
N ALA A 47 -11.51 -22.88 2.29
CA ALA A 47 -10.65 -21.82 2.77
C ALA A 47 -11.46 -20.82 3.60
N ASP A 48 -10.81 -20.26 4.60
CA ASP A 48 -11.25 -19.04 5.23
C ASP A 48 -10.48 -17.87 4.64
N HIS A 49 -11.05 -16.67 4.76
CA HIS A 49 -10.21 -15.48 4.57
C HIS A 49 -9.11 -15.57 5.61
N SER A 50 -7.86 -15.47 5.17
CA SER A 50 -6.72 -15.41 6.07
C SER A 50 -7.05 -14.38 7.13
N GLN A 51 -7.18 -14.80 8.38
CA GLN A 51 -7.30 -13.84 9.45
C GLN A 51 -5.92 -13.18 9.50
N CYS A 52 -5.86 -11.94 8.99
CA CYS A 52 -4.76 -11.06 9.32
C CYS A 52 -4.65 -11.12 10.83
N VAL A 53 -3.52 -11.65 11.33
CA VAL A 53 -3.27 -11.83 12.75
C VAL A 53 -3.54 -10.48 13.41
N THR A 54 -4.70 -10.35 14.02
CA THR A 54 -5.01 -9.23 14.89
C THR A 54 -4.15 -9.47 16.11
N VAL A 55 -2.98 -8.81 16.13
CA VAL A 55 -2.26 -8.60 17.38
C VAL A 55 -3.30 -8.07 18.35
N ASP A 56 -3.48 -8.76 19.48
CA ASP A 56 -4.56 -8.51 20.44
C ASP A 56 -4.83 -7.01 20.60
N ARG A 57 -6.10 -6.60 20.62
CA ARG A 57 -6.53 -5.20 20.79
C ARG A 57 -5.95 -4.53 22.06
N ALA A 58 -5.50 -5.32 23.03
CA ALA A 58 -4.78 -4.88 24.23
C ALA A 58 -3.27 -4.66 24.01
N SER A 59 -2.68 -5.29 22.99
CA SER A 59 -1.28 -5.09 22.55
C SER A 59 -1.14 -4.03 21.43
N ALA A 60 -2.22 -3.73 20.70
CA ALA A 60 -2.27 -2.65 19.71
C ALA A 60 -2.18 -1.24 20.33
N ALA A 61 -2.35 -1.11 21.65
CA ALA A 61 -2.21 0.13 22.39
C ALA A 61 -0.74 0.60 22.58
N SER A 62 0.27 -0.15 22.13
CA SER A 62 1.68 0.26 22.28
C SER A 62 2.57 0.07 21.06
N VAL A 63 2.02 -0.14 19.87
CA VAL A 63 2.79 0.10 18.63
C VAL A 63 2.31 1.42 18.06
N ALA A 64 2.64 2.52 18.76
CA ALA A 64 2.75 3.80 18.08
C ALA A 64 3.70 3.52 16.92
N GLN A 65 3.15 3.37 15.72
CA GLN A 65 3.96 2.95 14.59
C GLN A 65 5.07 3.99 14.44
N ASP A 66 6.32 3.54 14.62
CA ASP A 66 7.49 4.40 14.70
C ASP A 66 7.82 4.91 13.29
N TRP A 67 6.98 5.84 12.83
CA TRP A 67 7.15 6.50 11.55
C TRP A 67 8.38 7.41 11.66
N PRO A 68 9.23 7.44 10.62
CA PRO A 68 10.36 8.35 10.64
C PRO A 68 9.86 9.80 10.75
N ASP A 69 10.56 10.60 11.54
CA ASP A 69 10.32 12.03 11.60
C ASP A 69 10.55 12.67 10.21
N ALA A 70 10.03 13.89 10.02
CA ALA A 70 10.09 14.55 8.73
C ALA A 70 11.52 14.88 8.27
N GLU A 71 12.42 15.20 9.20
CA GLU A 71 13.81 15.52 8.89
C GLU A 71 14.53 14.27 8.37
N THR A 72 14.36 13.14 9.06
CA THR A 72 14.91 11.84 8.64
C THR A 72 14.33 11.40 7.29
N ALA A 73 13.01 11.48 7.11
CA ALA A 73 12.35 11.03 5.89
C ALA A 73 12.73 11.84 4.65
N TYR A 74 12.93 13.14 4.80
CA TYR A 74 13.22 14.05 3.68
C TYR A 74 14.69 14.42 3.53
N LYS A 75 15.58 13.76 4.27
CA LYS A 75 17.02 13.95 4.15
C LYS A 75 17.49 13.73 2.71
N GLY A 76 18.06 14.78 2.11
CA GLY A 76 18.54 14.78 0.72
C GLY A 76 17.44 14.77 -0.33
N ALA A 77 16.19 15.08 0.03
CA ALA A 77 15.12 15.30 -0.95
C ALA A 77 15.45 16.53 -1.84
N PRO A 78 15.03 16.52 -3.12
CA PRO A 78 15.25 17.67 -3.99
C PRO A 78 14.60 18.95 -3.44
N PRO A 79 15.14 20.15 -3.75
CA PRO A 79 14.48 21.42 -3.44
C PRO A 79 13.04 21.46 -3.97
N VAL A 80 12.15 22.19 -3.30
CA VAL A 80 10.70 22.24 -3.60
C VAL A 80 10.44 22.52 -5.09
N LEU A 81 11.04 23.56 -5.66
CA LEU A 81 10.87 23.90 -7.09
C LEU A 81 11.33 22.77 -8.04
N LYS A 82 12.41 22.05 -7.70
CA LYS A 82 12.88 20.92 -8.49
C LYS A 82 11.91 19.75 -8.39
N GLU A 83 11.37 19.49 -7.20
CA GLU A 83 10.40 18.40 -7.02
C GLU A 83 9.05 18.70 -7.68
N MET A 84 8.59 19.96 -7.68
CA MET A 84 7.43 20.38 -8.47
C MET A 84 7.60 20.04 -9.95
N ASN A 85 8.77 20.35 -10.53
CA ASN A 85 9.06 19.99 -11.92
C ASN A 85 9.12 18.46 -12.13
N ASN A 86 9.66 17.70 -11.18
CA ASN A 86 9.66 16.24 -11.25
C ASN A 86 8.24 15.67 -11.26
N VAL A 87 7.37 16.12 -10.35
CA VAL A 87 5.97 15.66 -10.27
C VAL A 87 5.18 16.05 -11.51
N LEU A 88 5.39 17.27 -12.04
CA LEU A 88 4.79 17.68 -13.31
C LEU A 88 5.28 16.82 -14.48
N GLY A 89 6.59 16.55 -14.56
CA GLY A 89 7.18 15.68 -15.57
C GLY A 89 6.59 14.28 -15.57
N LEU A 90 6.47 13.64 -14.39
CA LEU A 90 5.83 12.34 -14.23
C LEU A 90 4.35 12.38 -14.66
N SER A 91 3.63 13.45 -14.30
CA SER A 91 2.22 13.61 -14.69
C SER A 91 2.05 13.70 -16.21
N LEU A 92 2.95 14.41 -16.90
CA LEU A 92 2.98 14.47 -18.37
C LEU A 92 3.33 13.12 -18.99
N GLN A 93 4.26 12.36 -18.40
CA GLN A 93 4.61 11.01 -18.87
C GLN A 93 3.44 10.05 -18.74
N LEU A 94 2.72 10.06 -17.61
CA LEU A 94 1.52 9.25 -17.38
C LEU A 94 0.39 9.53 -18.40
N GLY A 95 0.36 10.75 -18.97
CA GLY A 95 -0.60 11.13 -20.01
C GLY A 95 -0.25 10.65 -21.42
N ARG A 96 0.97 10.11 -21.64
CA ARG A 96 1.39 9.59 -22.95
C ARG A 96 0.86 8.17 -23.18
N PRO A 97 0.61 7.76 -24.43
CA PRO A 97 0.31 6.37 -24.75
C PRO A 97 1.39 5.43 -24.20
N GLY A 98 0.98 4.42 -23.43
CA GLY A 98 1.88 3.46 -22.78
C GLY A 98 2.65 3.99 -21.56
N GLY A 99 2.46 5.26 -21.16
CA GLY A 99 3.15 5.85 -20.00
C GLY A 99 2.57 5.47 -18.65
N ARG A 100 1.33 4.98 -18.62
CA ARG A 100 0.62 4.60 -17.39
C ARG A 100 0.96 3.18 -16.97
N THR A 101 1.86 3.04 -16.01
CA THR A 101 2.18 1.77 -15.34
C THR A 101 1.91 1.88 -13.83
N PRO A 102 1.59 0.79 -13.13
CA PRO A 102 1.37 0.82 -11.67
C PRO A 102 2.54 1.45 -10.91
N ALA A 103 3.77 1.15 -11.30
CA ALA A 103 4.97 1.71 -10.70
C ALA A 103 5.09 3.23 -10.93
N ALA A 104 4.84 3.71 -12.16
CA ALA A 104 4.91 5.14 -12.48
C ALA A 104 3.79 5.93 -11.79
N GLU A 105 2.58 5.36 -11.70
CA GLU A 105 1.47 5.96 -10.97
C GLU A 105 1.77 6.05 -9.47
N ARG A 106 2.30 4.96 -8.89
CA ARG A 106 2.69 4.92 -7.48
C ARG A 106 3.77 5.95 -7.18
N GLU A 107 4.83 6.03 -7.99
CA GLU A 107 5.91 7.02 -7.83
C GLU A 107 5.37 8.46 -7.92
N GLN A 108 4.52 8.75 -8.91
CA GLN A 108 3.94 10.08 -9.07
C GLN A 108 3.09 10.48 -7.86
N ARG A 109 2.25 9.59 -7.35
CA ARG A 109 1.41 9.84 -6.17
C ARG A 109 2.25 10.01 -4.91
N LEU A 110 3.26 9.16 -4.71
CA LEU A 110 4.18 9.22 -3.57
C LEU A 110 4.92 10.55 -3.53
N ARG A 111 5.56 10.93 -4.64
CA ARG A 111 6.30 12.20 -4.74
C ARG A 111 5.40 13.41 -4.57
N LYS A 112 4.17 13.37 -5.12
CA LYS A 112 3.19 14.44 -4.91
C LYS A 112 2.81 14.58 -3.44
N ALA A 113 2.53 13.48 -2.74
CA ALA A 113 2.19 13.50 -1.32
C ALA A 113 3.35 13.99 -0.46
N ALA A 114 4.57 13.51 -0.72
CA ALA A 114 5.79 13.95 -0.02
C ALA A 114 6.09 15.44 -0.24
N LEU A 115 5.88 15.96 -1.45
CA LEU A 115 6.03 17.38 -1.76
C LEU A 115 5.04 18.24 -0.96
N LEU A 116 3.77 17.85 -0.92
CA LEU A 116 2.75 18.60 -0.18
C LEU A 116 2.98 18.55 1.33
N ASP A 117 3.41 17.41 1.88
CA ASP A 117 3.81 17.30 3.29
C ASP A 117 4.95 18.27 3.64
N ARG A 118 5.95 18.40 2.75
CA ARG A 118 7.06 19.34 2.95
C ARG A 118 6.63 20.80 2.87
N ILE A 119 5.74 21.15 1.94
CA ILE A 119 5.16 22.51 1.86
C ILE A 119 4.37 22.82 3.13
N ALA A 120 3.55 21.87 3.60
CA ALA A 120 2.81 22.04 4.84
C ALA A 120 3.71 22.25 6.07
N LEU A 121 4.84 21.54 6.15
CA LEU A 121 5.82 21.74 7.23
C LEU A 121 6.49 23.12 7.16
N ASP A 122 6.87 23.56 5.96
CA ASP A 122 7.50 24.87 5.74
C ASP A 122 6.53 26.02 6.06
N GLU A 123 5.28 25.92 5.60
CA GLU A 123 4.25 26.91 5.89
C GLU A 123 3.87 26.95 7.36
N ALA A 124 3.70 25.79 8.01
CA ALA A 124 3.39 25.73 9.44
C ALA A 124 4.54 26.25 10.33
N ALA A 125 5.80 26.17 9.85
CA ALA A 125 6.95 26.75 10.54
C ALA A 125 7.08 28.27 10.32
N THR A 126 6.56 28.79 9.20
CA THR A 126 6.76 30.19 8.77
C THR A 126 5.58 31.09 9.12
N TYR A 127 4.35 30.58 9.01
CA TYR A 127 3.13 31.37 9.08
C TYR A 127 2.25 30.98 10.28
N ALA A 128 1.27 31.83 10.57
CA ALA A 128 0.25 31.53 11.57
C ALA A 128 -0.61 30.32 11.15
N PRO A 129 -1.20 29.57 12.11
CA PRO A 129 -1.90 28.32 11.82
C PRO A 129 -3.05 28.46 10.81
N ASP A 130 -3.76 29.58 10.81
CA ASP A 130 -4.86 29.89 9.88
C ASP A 130 -4.37 30.07 8.44
N VAL A 131 -3.18 30.64 8.26
CA VAL A 131 -2.55 30.80 6.94
C VAL A 131 -2.05 29.45 6.43
N ALA A 132 -1.40 28.66 7.29
CA ALA A 132 -0.85 27.35 6.93
C ALA A 132 -1.91 26.24 6.79
N ALA A 133 -3.14 26.47 7.27
CA ALA A 133 -4.22 25.47 7.31
C ALA A 133 -4.45 24.82 5.94
N ASN A 134 -4.49 25.61 4.86
CA ASN A 134 -4.72 25.10 3.51
C ASN A 134 -3.62 24.13 3.05
N ALA A 135 -2.36 24.42 3.35
CA ALA A 135 -1.25 23.53 2.99
C ALA A 135 -1.28 22.24 3.82
N VAL A 136 -1.60 22.34 5.11
CA VAL A 136 -1.77 21.17 6.00
C VAL A 136 -2.91 20.28 5.49
N GLU A 137 -4.08 20.83 5.18
CA GLU A 137 -5.21 20.08 4.62
C GLU A 137 -4.87 19.43 3.28
N ALA A 138 -4.17 20.15 2.40
CA ALA A 138 -3.72 19.60 1.11
C ALA A 138 -2.74 18.43 1.29
N ALA A 139 -1.84 18.52 2.27
CA ALA A 139 -0.91 17.45 2.61
C ALA A 139 -1.65 16.22 3.18
N GLU A 140 -2.62 16.42 4.08
CA GLU A 140 -3.45 15.35 4.63
C GLU A 140 -4.25 14.64 3.53
N ALA A 141 -4.92 15.40 2.67
CA ALA A 141 -5.71 14.85 1.57
C ALA A 141 -4.84 14.05 0.59
N ALA A 142 -3.64 14.54 0.27
CA ALA A 142 -2.72 13.83 -0.61
C ALA A 142 -2.14 12.56 0.04
N ALA A 143 -1.84 12.60 1.34
CA ALA A 143 -1.37 11.46 2.08
C ALA A 143 -2.42 10.34 2.14
N LEU A 144 -3.68 10.71 2.45
CA LEU A 144 -4.81 9.79 2.41
C LEU A 144 -5.03 9.19 1.01
N ALA A 145 -4.97 10.02 -0.03
CA ALA A 145 -5.14 9.56 -1.41
C ALA A 145 -4.03 8.58 -1.82
N PHE A 146 -2.78 8.84 -1.42
CA PHE A 146 -1.68 7.90 -1.63
C PHE A 146 -1.91 6.59 -0.87
N ALA A 147 -2.22 6.65 0.43
CA ALA A 147 -2.45 5.46 1.26
C ALA A 147 -3.57 4.57 0.71
N ARG A 148 -4.68 5.17 0.27
CA ARG A 148 -5.79 4.42 -0.34
C ARG A 148 -5.41 3.77 -1.66
N ALA A 149 -4.58 4.43 -2.46
CA ALA A 149 -4.17 3.91 -3.76
C ALA A 149 -3.04 2.87 -3.65
N ASP A 150 -2.23 2.94 -2.59
CA ASP A 150 -1.13 2.01 -2.33
C ASP A 150 -1.60 0.73 -1.65
N HIS A 151 -2.79 0.76 -1.04
CA HIS A 151 -3.44 -0.40 -0.48
C HIS A 151 -4.27 -1.13 -1.56
N GLU A 152 -3.93 -2.40 -1.84
CA GLU A 152 -4.74 -3.23 -2.74
C GLU A 152 -6.12 -3.51 -2.11
N PRO A 153 -7.22 -3.38 -2.86
CA PRO A 153 -8.53 -3.81 -2.37
C PRO A 153 -8.53 -5.34 -2.18
N GLY A 154 -8.33 -5.80 -0.94
CA GLY A 154 -8.45 -7.21 -0.58
C GLY A 154 -7.45 -7.74 0.45
N CYS A 155 -6.38 -7.02 0.79
CA CYS A 155 -5.36 -7.48 1.74
C CYS A 155 -4.99 -6.39 2.76
N GLY A 156 -5.48 -6.56 3.99
CA GLY A 156 -5.01 -5.85 5.18
C GLY A 156 -6.01 -4.84 5.75
N GLU A 157 -5.89 -4.61 7.05
CA GLU A 157 -6.42 -3.42 7.68
C GLU A 157 -5.91 -2.21 6.88
N GLN A 158 -6.80 -1.28 6.51
CA GLN A 158 -6.36 0.05 6.07
C GLN A 158 -5.31 0.48 7.10
N PRO A 159 -4.16 1.06 6.71
CA PRO A 159 -3.26 1.64 7.70
C PRO A 159 -4.12 2.64 8.47
N MET A 160 -4.59 2.22 9.64
CA MET A 160 -5.48 3.03 10.43
C MET A 160 -4.58 4.15 10.87
N GLY A 161 -4.93 5.35 10.43
CA GLY A 161 -4.69 6.44 11.34
C GLY A 161 -5.34 6.03 12.67
N HIS A 162 -4.55 5.90 13.73
CA HIS A 162 -5.04 5.81 15.10
C HIS A 162 -6.30 6.68 15.29
N GLU A 163 -7.37 6.04 15.76
CA GLU A 163 -8.62 6.70 16.13
C GLU A 163 -8.30 7.91 17.03
N GLY A 164 -8.58 9.11 16.52
CA GLY A 164 -8.36 10.37 17.23
C GLY A 164 -7.95 11.52 16.31
N GLU A 165 -6.91 11.35 15.50
CA GLU A 165 -6.36 12.46 14.67
C GLU A 165 -5.25 12.00 13.71
N ALA A 166 -5.24 10.73 13.33
CA ALA A 166 -4.03 10.16 12.76
C ALA A 166 -3.90 10.43 11.26
N SER A 167 -3.15 11.50 11.03
CA SER A 167 -2.54 11.88 9.78
C SER A 167 -1.86 10.71 9.06
N TYR A 168 -2.17 10.55 7.77
CA TYR A 168 -1.47 9.62 6.88
C TYR A 168 -0.07 10.12 6.49
N ARG A 169 0.35 11.29 6.96
CA ARG A 169 1.65 11.89 6.61
C ARG A 169 2.82 11.03 7.10
N GLY A 170 2.66 10.34 8.24
CA GLY A 170 3.66 9.36 8.72
C GLY A 170 3.90 8.23 7.72
N TYR A 171 2.83 7.70 7.13
CA TYR A 171 2.91 6.68 6.08
C TYR A 171 3.66 7.15 4.84
N VAL A 172 3.34 8.36 4.37
CA VAL A 172 4.04 8.98 3.23
C VAL A 172 5.54 9.10 3.50
N ARG A 173 5.92 9.55 4.70
CA ARG A 173 7.34 9.70 5.10
C ARG A 173 8.09 8.38 5.05
N GLN A 174 7.54 7.29 5.59
CA GLN A 174 8.15 5.97 5.50
C GLN A 174 8.23 5.46 4.07
N ALA A 175 7.13 5.57 3.30
CA ALA A 175 7.10 5.13 1.91
C ALA A 175 8.13 5.88 1.06
N TYR A 176 8.28 7.19 1.28
CA TYR A 176 9.25 8.03 0.58
C TYR A 176 10.69 7.67 0.94
N ALA A 177 10.97 7.44 2.23
CA ALA A 177 12.27 7.01 2.70
C ALA A 177 12.69 5.67 2.06
N ARG A 178 11.79 4.68 2.03
CA ARG A 178 12.03 3.37 1.37
C ARG A 178 12.25 3.50 -0.13
N TRP A 179 11.41 4.27 -0.81
CA TRP A 179 11.55 4.53 -2.24
C TRP A 179 12.91 5.17 -2.57
N ARG A 180 13.38 6.10 -1.74
CA ARG A 180 14.69 6.74 -1.89
C ARG A 180 15.87 5.80 -1.69
N THR A 181 15.76 4.84 -0.78
CA THR A 181 16.81 3.86 -0.47
C THR A 181 16.75 2.60 -1.36
N GLY A 182 15.69 2.46 -2.16
CA GLY A 182 15.46 1.30 -3.03
C GLY A 182 14.99 0.03 -2.29
N GLN A 183 14.39 0.22 -1.10
CA GLN A 183 13.82 -0.86 -0.27
C GLN A 183 12.34 -1.09 -0.57
#